data_AF-A0A399Z482-F1
#
_entry.id   AF-A0A399Z482-F1
#
_cell.length_a   1.000
_cell.length_b   1.000
_cell.length_c   1.000
_cell.angle_alpha   90.00
_cell.angle_beta   90.00
_cell.angle_gamma   90.00
#
_symmetry.space_group_name_H-M   'P 1'
#
loop_
_entity.id
_entity.type
_entity.pdbx_description
1 polymer ?
#
loop_
_entity_poly.entity_id
_entity_poly.type
_entity_poly.pdbx_seq_one_letter_code
_entity_poly.pdbx_strand_id
1 'polypeptide(L)' 'MSSLLFRRILVWVIGMGTGFVLGLLIITFLLPALSPDPNARAISIQQYGIIYFLTTIVPLGLMFVTILDRYLDTRILPD' A
#
# COMPACT_ATOMS: atom_id res chain seq x y z
N MET A 1 -10.42 9.47 23.09
CA MET A 1 -10.80 8.67 21.91
C MET A 1 -11.41 7.37 22.38
N SER A 2 -12.50 6.91 21.75
CA SER A 2 -13.03 5.57 22.06
C SER A 2 -12.05 4.50 21.53
N SER A 3 -11.99 3.35 22.20
CA SER A 3 -11.17 2.20 21.77
C SER A 3 -11.45 1.83 20.29
N LEU A 4 -12.71 1.92 19.87
CA LEU A 4 -13.12 1.67 18.48
C LEU A 4 -12.53 2.68 17.49
N LEU A 5 -12.60 3.99 17.80
CA LEU A 5 -12.06 5.02 16.92
C LEU A 5 -10.53 4.90 16.78
N PHE A 6 -9.83 4.57 17.87
CA PHE A 6 -8.40 4.33 17.83
C PHE A 6 -8.03 3.15 16.92
N ARG A 7 -8.73 2.01 17.03
CA ARG A 7 -8.50 0.86 16.16
C ARG A 7 -8.76 1.17 14.68
N ARG A 8 -9.81 1.95 14.38
CA ARG A 8 -10.12 2.38 13.01
C ARG A 8 -8.99 3.21 12.39
N ILE A 9 -8.45 4.17 13.13
CA ILE A 9 -7.30 4.97 12.66
C ILE A 9 -6.10 4.06 12.40
N LEU A 10 -5.82 3.12 13.31
CA LEU A 10 -4.71 2.19 13.19
C LEU A 10 -4.85 1.30 11.96
N VAL A 11 -6.04 0.77 11.67
CA VAL A 11 -6.32 0.00 10.45
C VAL A 11 -6.01 0.79 9.18
N TRP A 12 -6.47 2.05 9.11
CA TRP A 12 -6.20 2.91 7.96
C TRP A 12 -4.70 3.22 7.80
N VAL A 13 -4.04 3.63 8.88
CA VAL A 13 -2.62 4.00 8.85
C VAL A 13 -1.75 2.81 8.49
N ILE A 14 -1.97 1.65 9.12
CA ILE A 14 -1.19 0.44 8.84
C ILE A 14 -1.53 -0.08 7.44
N GLY A 15 -2.80 -0.18 7.07
CA GLY A 15 -3.20 -0.70 5.75
C GLY A 15 -2.62 0.13 4.60
N MET A 16 -2.82 1.45 4.65
CA MET A 16 -2.27 2.35 3.62
C MET A 16 -0.73 2.41 3.68
N GLY A 17 -0.14 2.37 4.87
CA GLY A 17 1.31 2.31 5.05
C GLY A 17 1.92 1.06 4.42
N THR A 18 1.31 -0.10 4.62
CA THR A 18 1.74 -1.36 3.98
C THR A 18 1.61 -1.28 2.46
N GLY A 19 0.51 -0.75 1.93
CA GLY A 19 0.34 -0.53 0.49
C GLY A 19 1.42 0.37 -0.11
N PHE A 20 1.78 1.46 0.59
CA PHE A 20 2.86 2.37 0.19
C PHE A 20 4.23 1.68 0.20
N VAL A 21 4.56 0.94 1.28
CA VAL A 21 5.82 0.19 1.38
C VAL A 21 5.93 -0.84 0.27
N LEU A 22 4.87 -1.60 -0.01
CA LEU A 22 4.87 -2.55 -1.13
C LEU A 22 5.02 -1.87 -2.49
N GLY A 23 4.36 -0.73 -2.70
CA GLY A 23 4.56 0.09 -3.90
C GLY A 23 6.01 0.49 -4.09
N LEU A 24 6.69 0.93 -3.03
CA LEU A 24 8.12 1.25 -3.08
C LEU A 24 8.97 0.04 -3.41
N LEU A 25 8.69 -1.11 -2.79
CA LEU A 25 9.39 -2.36 -3.07
C LEU A 25 9.21 -2.80 -4.53
N ILE A 26 8.02 -2.60 -5.10
CA ILE A 26 7.74 -2.91 -6.50
C ILE A 26 8.62 -2.07 -7.43
N ILE A 27 8.62 -0.74 -7.28
CA ILE A 27 9.38 0.14 -8.19
C ILE A 27 10.90 0.07 -7.98
N THR A 28 11.33 -0.30 -6.78
CA THR A 28 12.75 -0.36 -6.40
C THR A 28 13.38 -1.70 -6.76
N PHE A 29 12.65 -2.81 -6.58
CA PHE A 29 13.20 -4.16 -6.72
C PHE A 29 12.50 -4.98 -7.80
N LEU A 30 11.16 -5.04 -7.79
CA LEU A 30 10.43 -5.92 -8.69
C LEU A 30 10.51 -5.47 -10.15
N LEU A 31 10.24 -4.20 -10.44
CA LEU A 31 10.27 -3.69 -11.82
C LEU A 31 11.66 -3.78 -12.44
N PRO A 32 12.76 -3.40 -11.76
CA PRO A 32 14.10 -3.60 -12.30
C PRO A 32 14.44 -5.08 -12.51
N ALA A 33 14.03 -5.97 -11.60
CA ALA A 33 14.27 -7.41 -11.74
C ALA A 33 13.50 -8.05 -12.92
N LEU A 34 12.37 -7.46 -13.33
CA LEU A 34 11.58 -7.88 -14.49
C LEU A 34 12.04 -7.20 -15.80
N SER A 35 13.00 -6.27 -15.73
CA SER A 35 13.52 -5.61 -16.91
C SER A 35 14.35 -6.56 -17.76
N PRO A 36 14.24 -6.51 -19.10
CA PRO A 36 15.17 -7.21 -19.99
C PRO A 36 16.59 -6.64 -19.96
N ASP A 37 16.79 -5.44 -19.40
CA ASP A 37 18.10 -4.84 -19.18
C ASP A 37 18.72 -5.38 -17.87
N PRO A 38 19.84 -6.13 -17.93
CA PRO A 38 20.51 -6.67 -16.75
C PRO A 38 21.10 -5.60 -15.82
N ASN A 39 21.23 -4.35 -16.28
CA ASN A 39 21.72 -3.22 -15.48
C ASN A 39 20.59 -2.26 -15.07
N ALA A 40 19.32 -2.69 -15.17
CA ALA A 40 18.19 -1.87 -14.79
C ALA A 40 18.31 -1.40 -13.33
N ARG A 41 18.10 -0.10 -13.13
CA ARG A 41 18.20 0.55 -11.82
C ARG A 41 16.84 0.73 -11.18
N ALA A 42 16.82 0.91 -9.87
CA ALA A 42 15.63 1.32 -9.13
C ALA A 42 15.00 2.58 -9.75
N ILE A 43 13.67 2.57 -9.86
CA ILE A 43 12.90 3.65 -10.47
C ILE A 43 12.42 4.60 -9.37
N SER A 44 12.63 5.90 -9.53
CA SER A 44 12.07 6.90 -8.60
C SER A 44 10.57 7.08 -8.83
N ILE A 45 9.84 7.58 -7.83
CA ILE A 45 8.39 7.87 -7.97
C ILE A 45 8.14 8.87 -9.11
N GLN A 46 9.04 9.84 -9.31
CA GLN A 46 8.93 10.83 -10.39
C GLN A 46 9.06 10.18 -11.77
N GLN A 47 9.95 9.18 -11.91
CA GLN A 47 10.12 8.43 -13.15
C GLN A 47 8.97 7.46 -13.41
N TYR A 48 8.48 6.80 -12.35
CA TYR A 48 7.32 5.90 -12.43
C TYR A 48 6.02 6.66 -12.73
N GLY A 49 5.94 7.92 -12.28
CA GLY A 49 4.79 8.79 -12.41
C GLY A 49 3.91 8.76 -11.16
N ILE A 50 3.61 9.93 -10.60
CA ILE A 50 2.87 10.06 -9.34
C ILE A 50 1.48 9.42 -9.45
N ILE A 51 0.76 9.65 -10.54
CA ILE A 51 -0.58 9.08 -10.74
C ILE A 51 -0.52 7.56 -10.80
N TYR A 52 0.44 6.99 -11.55
CA TYR A 52 0.65 5.54 -11.62
C TYR A 52 1.03 4.94 -10.26
N PHE A 53 1.85 5.67 -9.48
CA PHE A 53 2.19 5.26 -8.14
C PHE A 53 0.96 5.21 -7.23
N LEU A 54 0.13 6.26 -7.25
CA LEU A 54 -1.11 6.32 -6.47
C LEU A 54 -2.09 5.23 -6.87
N THR A 55 -2.28 4.96 -8.16
CA THR A 55 -3.17 3.89 -8.63
C THR A 55 -2.64 2.49 -8.32
N THR A 56 -1.36 2.34 -8.01
CA THR A 56 -0.78 1.09 -7.52
C THR A 56 -0.95 0.94 -6.01
N ILE A 57 -0.56 1.95 -5.23
CA ILE A 57 -0.53 1.83 -3.76
C ILE A 57 -1.91 1.91 -3.11
N VAL A 58 -2.87 2.65 -3.70
CA VAL A 58 -4.18 2.84 -3.09
C VAL A 58 -4.98 1.54 -3.08
N PRO A 59 -5.12 0.80 -4.20
CA PRO A 59 -5.77 -0.51 -4.18
C PRO A 59 -5.07 -1.50 -3.25
N LEU A 60 -3.73 -1.55 -3.26
CA LEU A 60 -2.97 -2.40 -2.33
C LEU A 60 -3.26 -2.04 -0.88
N GLY A 61 -3.23 -0.74 -0.54
CA GLY A 61 -3.52 -0.26 0.80
C GLY A 61 -4.94 -0.62 1.24
N LEU A 62 -5.92 -0.45 0.35
CA LEU A 62 -7.31 -0.83 0.61
C LEU A 62 -7.48 -2.34 0.83
N MET A 63 -6.74 -3.20 0.10
CA MET A 63 -6.73 -4.64 0.38
C MET A 63 -6.31 -4.93 1.82
N PHE A 64 -5.24 -4.29 2.32
CA PHE A 64 -4.80 -4.46 3.71
C PHE A 64 -5.79 -3.85 4.71
N VAL A 65 -6.40 -2.71 4.39
CA VAL A 65 -7.48 -2.14 5.21
C VAL A 65 -8.62 -3.14 5.37
N THR A 66 -9.08 -3.78 4.29
CA THR A 66 -10.14 -4.80 4.34
C THR A 66 -9.74 -5.99 5.20
N ILE A 67 -8.50 -6.48 5.04
CA ILE A 67 -7.99 -7.62 5.83
C ILE A 67 -7.93 -7.24 7.32
N LEU A 68 -7.36 -6.09 7.65
CA LEU A 68 -7.20 -5.63 9.03
C LEU A 68 -8.54 -5.27 9.69
N ASP A 69 -9.48 -4.70 8.94
CA ASP A 69 -10.82 -4.39 9.43
C ASP A 69 -11.53 -5.66 9.91
N ARG A 70 -11.41 -6.76 9.14
CA ARG A 70 -11.94 -8.07 9.52
C ARG A 70 -11.28 -8.64 10.77
N TYR A 71 -9.95 -8.52 10.91
CA TYR A 71 -9.24 -9.09 12.07
C TYR A 71 -9.41 -8.28 13.35
N LEU A 72 -9.62 -6.97 13.26
CA LEU A 72 -9.68 -6.07 14.40
C LEU A 72 -11.12 -5.64 14.77
N ASP A 73 -12.12 -6.17 14.06
CA ASP A 73 -13.56 -5.88 14.20
C ASP A 73 -13.81 -4.37 14.29
N THR A 74 -13.25 -3.63 13.33
CA THR A 74 -13.34 -2.17 13.34
C THR A 74 -14.60 -1.62 12.68
N ARG A 75 -15.36 -2.47 11.96
CA ARG A 75 -16.60 -2.11 11.26
C ARG A 75 -16.43 -0.86 10.42
N ILE A 76 -15.32 -0.81 9.67
CA ILE A 76 -15.06 0.26 8.69
C ILE A 76 -15.88 -0.04 7.44
N LEU A 77 -15.86 -1.29 7.00
CA LEU A 77 -16.76 -1.79 5.96
C LEU A 77 -18.12 -2.16 6.57
N PRO A 78 -19.20 -2.07 5.78
CA PRO A 78 -20.50 -2.59 6.20
C PRO A 78 -20.44 -4.11 6.39
N ASP A 79 -21.11 -4.60 7.43
CA ASP A 79 -21.24 -6.02 7.78
C ASP A 79 -22.12 -6.81 6.79
#